data_AF-A0ABC9XAZ0-F1
#
_entry.id   AF-A0ABC9XAZ0-F1
#
_cell.length_a   1.000
_cell.length_b   1.000
_cell.length_c   1.000
_cell.angle_alpha   90.00
_cell.angle_beta   90.00
_cell.angle_gamma   90.00
#
_symmetry.space_group_name_H-M   'P 1'
#
loop_
_entity.id
_entity.type
_entity.pdbx_description
1 polymer ?
#
loop_
_entity_poly.entity_id
_entity_poly.type
_entity_poly.pdbx_seq_one_letter_code
_entity_poly.pdbx_strand_id
1 'polypeptide(L)'
;MAYKLFIRTQGTSLKSAMAAIRKKLVIVGDGACGKTCLLIVFSKDQFPEVYVPTVFENYVADIEVDGKQVELALWDTAGQEDYDRLRPLSYPDTDVILMCFSIDSPDSLENIPEKWTPEVKHFCPNVPIILVGNKKDLRNDEHTRRELAKMKQEPVKPEEGRDMANRIGAFGYMECSAKTKDGVRELNELQRRYGPRGLQVLGFPCNQFGHQENATNEEILLSLEHVRPGNGYKPNFIMFEKCEVNGKNAHPLFTFLKEALPFPHDDPSSLMTNPQYIIWSPVCRNDISWNFEKFLIGPDGVPFKRYSQHFETIKIQHDIELLLQKVAKNVVE
;
A
#
# COMPACT_ATOMS: atom_id res chain seq x y z
N MET A 1 1.27 8.26 -8.54
CA MET A 1 0.89 6.82 -8.49
C MET A 1 -0.55 6.61 -8.94
N ALA A 2 -0.80 6.37 -10.23
CA ALA A 2 -2.12 5.96 -10.73
C ALA A 2 -2.02 4.64 -11.51
N TYR A 3 -3.02 3.76 -11.36
CA TYR A 3 -3.07 2.46 -12.05
C TYR A 3 -4.53 2.08 -12.41
N LYS A 4 -4.84 1.79 -13.70
CA LYS A 4 -6.16 1.31 -14.22
C LYS A 4 -5.98 0.48 -15.50
N LEU A 5 -6.84 -0.50 -15.81
CA LEU A 5 -6.49 -1.88 -16.25
C LEU A 5 -7.04 -2.37 -17.65
N PHE A 6 -6.23 -3.08 -18.49
CA PHE A 6 -6.56 -3.95 -19.67
C PHE A 6 -5.35 -4.71 -20.36
N ILE A 7 -5.48 -5.33 -21.57
CA ILE A 7 -4.81 -6.63 -21.94
C ILE A 7 -3.67 -6.69 -23.03
N ARG A 8 -2.63 -7.56 -22.79
CA ARG A 8 -1.51 -8.12 -23.67
C ARG A 8 -0.27 -7.25 -24.06
N THR A 9 1.01 -7.71 -24.20
CA THR A 9 1.86 -8.89 -23.74
C THR A 9 3.37 -8.78 -24.14
N GLN A 10 4.29 -9.51 -23.44
CA GLN A 10 5.66 -10.04 -23.83
C GLN A 10 6.95 -9.14 -23.94
N GLY A 11 8.06 -9.58 -23.31
CA GLY A 11 9.47 -9.19 -23.60
C GLY A 11 10.42 -8.92 -22.40
N THR A 12 11.58 -9.59 -22.28
CA THR A 12 12.52 -9.55 -21.11
C THR A 12 14.01 -9.28 -21.44
N SER A 13 14.78 -8.58 -20.57
CA SER A 13 16.19 -8.93 -20.20
C SER A 13 16.77 -8.09 -19.05
N LEU A 14 17.95 -8.49 -18.51
CA LEU A 14 18.58 -8.08 -17.22
C LEU A 14 19.77 -7.09 -17.34
N LYS A 15 20.21 -6.52 -16.20
CA LYS A 15 21.46 -5.75 -16.00
C LYS A 15 22.20 -6.13 -14.70
N SER A 16 23.48 -5.76 -14.60
CA SER A 16 24.44 -6.12 -13.52
C SER A 16 24.65 -4.99 -12.49
N ALA A 17 25.11 -5.34 -11.28
CA ALA A 17 25.06 -4.51 -10.07
C ALA A 17 26.33 -3.70 -9.71
N MET A 18 26.16 -2.69 -8.84
CA MET A 18 27.20 -1.98 -8.07
C MET A 18 27.01 -2.25 -6.56
N ALA A 19 28.00 -1.89 -5.73
CA ALA A 19 28.02 -2.17 -4.29
C ALA A 19 26.86 -1.50 -3.52
N ALA A 20 26.22 -2.27 -2.62
CA ALA A 20 25.05 -1.85 -1.87
C ALA A 20 25.39 -0.90 -0.69
N ILE A 21 24.51 0.07 -0.48
CA ILE A 21 24.44 0.87 0.75
C ILE A 21 23.86 -0.01 1.86
N ARG A 22 24.23 0.19 3.13
CA ARG A 22 23.63 -0.53 4.26
C ARG A 22 22.83 0.41 5.14
N LYS A 23 21.65 -0.02 5.59
CA LYS A 23 20.79 0.73 6.51
C LYS A 23 20.18 -0.16 7.58
N LYS A 24 20.10 0.35 8.81
CA LYS A 24 19.50 -0.35 9.96
C LYS A 24 18.11 0.19 10.26
N LEU A 25 17.13 -0.70 10.23
CA LEU A 25 15.74 -0.44 10.60
C LEU A 25 15.41 -1.24 11.87
N VAL A 26 14.89 -0.57 12.89
CA VAL A 26 14.34 -1.22 14.10
C VAL A 26 12.83 -1.02 14.12
N ILE A 27 12.09 -2.11 14.37
CA ILE A 27 10.63 -2.07 14.56
C ILE A 27 10.28 -2.14 16.06
N VAL A 28 9.37 -1.29 16.51
CA VAL A 28 8.91 -1.19 17.91
C VAL A 28 7.39 -1.04 17.96
N GLY A 29 6.79 -1.18 19.14
CA GLY A 29 5.33 -1.21 19.31
C GLY A 29 4.88 -2.39 20.15
N ASP A 30 3.59 -2.42 20.50
CA ASP A 30 3.00 -3.36 21.45
C ASP A 30 3.23 -4.85 21.14
N GLY A 31 3.06 -5.69 22.17
CA GLY A 31 2.91 -7.13 22.00
C GLY A 31 1.76 -7.45 21.03
N ALA A 32 1.95 -8.46 20.18
CA ALA A 32 0.96 -8.90 19.18
C ALA A 32 0.43 -7.83 18.18
N CYS A 33 1.03 -6.63 18.08
CA CYS A 33 0.62 -5.62 17.10
C CYS A 33 1.06 -5.92 15.64
N GLY A 34 1.70 -7.06 15.38
CA GLY A 34 1.99 -7.55 14.03
C GLY A 34 3.40 -7.26 13.46
N LYS A 35 4.32 -6.69 14.25
CA LYS A 35 5.70 -6.34 13.86
C LYS A 35 6.42 -7.46 13.09
N THR A 36 6.49 -8.64 13.69
CA THR A 36 7.14 -9.84 13.15
C THR A 36 6.49 -10.30 11.85
N CYS A 37 5.15 -10.30 11.77
CA CYS A 37 4.43 -10.65 10.55
C CYS A 37 4.76 -9.66 9.41
N LEU A 38 4.87 -8.36 9.71
CA LEU A 38 5.26 -7.35 8.73
C LEU A 38 6.68 -7.59 8.22
N LEU A 39 7.67 -7.79 9.10
CA LEU A 39 9.06 -8.02 8.69
C LEU A 39 9.25 -9.35 7.94
N ILE A 40 8.58 -10.42 8.35
CA ILE A 40 8.64 -11.72 7.66
C ILE A 40 7.97 -11.64 6.27
N VAL A 41 6.81 -11.00 6.14
CA VAL A 41 6.17 -10.82 4.81
C VAL A 41 6.99 -9.90 3.91
N PHE A 42 7.61 -8.85 4.47
CA PHE A 42 8.48 -7.94 3.72
C PHE A 42 9.74 -8.65 3.19
N SER A 43 10.41 -9.46 4.02
CA SER A 43 11.68 -10.13 3.67
C SER A 43 11.53 -11.48 2.96
N LYS A 44 10.46 -12.24 3.22
CA LYS A 44 10.28 -13.62 2.73
C LYS A 44 9.02 -13.83 1.87
N ASP A 45 8.19 -12.80 1.68
CA ASP A 45 6.92 -12.85 0.94
C ASP A 45 5.91 -13.93 1.43
N GLN A 46 6.07 -14.41 2.65
CA GLN A 46 5.24 -15.45 3.28
C GLN A 46 4.67 -14.96 4.62
N PHE A 47 3.38 -15.18 4.87
CA PHE A 47 2.77 -14.88 6.17
C PHE A 47 2.99 -16.06 7.15
N PRO A 48 3.44 -15.82 8.39
CA PRO A 48 3.60 -16.89 9.38
C PRO A 48 2.23 -17.31 9.96
N GLU A 49 1.87 -18.59 9.81
CA GLU A 49 0.61 -19.13 10.36
C GLU A 49 0.67 -19.40 11.88
N VAL A 50 1.87 -19.57 12.44
CA VAL A 50 2.09 -19.83 13.86
C VAL A 50 2.55 -18.55 14.55
N TYR A 51 1.83 -18.13 15.59
CA TYR A 51 2.28 -17.05 16.46
C TYR A 51 3.33 -17.55 17.46
N VAL A 52 4.54 -17.03 17.34
CA VAL A 52 5.63 -17.20 18.33
C VAL A 52 5.99 -15.80 18.84
N PRO A 53 5.94 -15.52 20.15
CA PRO A 53 6.39 -14.25 20.70
C PRO A 53 7.87 -14.01 20.42
N THR A 54 8.20 -12.92 19.72
CA THR A 54 9.59 -12.53 19.43
C THR A 54 10.30 -12.03 20.69
N VAL A 55 11.56 -12.43 20.84
CA VAL A 55 12.51 -11.86 21.81
C VAL A 55 13.37 -10.81 21.09
N PHE A 56 14.28 -11.27 20.22
CA PHE A 56 14.99 -10.47 19.21
C PHE A 56 15.25 -11.35 18.00
N GLU A 57 14.98 -10.84 16.80
CA GLU A 57 15.29 -11.52 15.55
C GLU A 57 15.88 -10.52 14.54
N ASN A 58 16.85 -10.97 13.76
CA ASN A 58 17.50 -10.16 12.73
C ASN A 58 17.23 -10.74 11.35
N TYR A 59 16.62 -9.93 10.49
CA TYR A 59 16.39 -10.26 9.09
C TYR A 59 17.20 -9.32 8.20
N VAL A 60 17.50 -9.77 6.98
CA VAL A 60 18.08 -8.92 5.94
C VAL A 60 17.10 -8.89 4.77
N ALA A 61 16.90 -7.70 4.19
CA ALA A 61 16.14 -7.52 2.97
C ALA A 61 16.90 -6.56 2.04
N ASP A 62 17.21 -7.03 0.85
CA ASP A 62 17.74 -6.17 -0.21
C ASP A 62 16.59 -5.36 -0.83
N ILE A 63 16.75 -4.04 -0.85
CA ILE A 63 15.80 -3.10 -1.43
C ILE A 63 16.53 -2.12 -2.34
N GLU A 64 15.79 -1.34 -3.11
CA GLU A 64 16.36 -0.27 -3.91
C GLU A 64 15.66 1.06 -3.58
N VAL A 65 16.48 2.08 -3.31
CA VAL A 65 16.05 3.43 -2.94
C VAL A 65 16.78 4.45 -3.82
N ASP A 66 16.06 5.29 -4.56
CA ASP A 66 16.61 6.35 -5.42
C ASP A 66 17.74 5.88 -6.38
N GLY A 67 17.56 4.70 -7.00
CA GLY A 67 18.51 4.08 -7.92
C GLY A 67 19.75 3.48 -7.23
N LYS A 68 19.71 3.29 -5.91
CA LYS A 68 20.78 2.67 -5.12
C LYS A 68 20.27 1.43 -4.43
N GLN A 69 20.98 0.32 -4.61
CA GLN A 69 20.77 -0.89 -3.81
C GLN A 69 21.08 -0.58 -2.34
N VAL A 70 20.14 -0.91 -1.46
CA VAL A 70 20.25 -0.75 0.00
C VAL A 70 19.95 -2.10 0.65
N GLU A 71 20.95 -2.67 1.33
CA GLU A 71 20.75 -3.80 2.25
C GLU A 71 20.13 -3.24 3.55
N LEU A 72 18.86 -3.59 3.82
CA LEU A 72 18.22 -3.30 5.10
C LEU A 72 18.50 -4.42 6.11
N ALA A 73 19.19 -4.09 7.19
CA ALA A 73 19.20 -4.88 8.41
C ALA A 73 17.93 -4.56 9.23
N LEU A 74 17.00 -5.52 9.28
CA LEU A 74 15.71 -5.42 9.95
C LEU A 74 15.79 -6.06 11.34
N TRP A 75 15.64 -5.25 12.39
CA TRP A 75 15.71 -5.68 13.78
C TRP A 75 14.30 -5.78 14.37
N ASP A 76 13.81 -7.01 14.58
CA ASP A 76 12.54 -7.29 15.23
C ASP A 76 12.70 -7.32 16.76
N THR A 77 11.75 -6.71 17.47
CA THR A 77 11.84 -6.54 18.93
C THR A 77 10.59 -7.03 19.67
N ALA A 78 10.80 -7.56 20.87
CA ALA A 78 9.72 -7.86 21.81
C ALA A 78 8.90 -6.60 22.15
N GLY A 79 7.57 -6.69 22.08
CA GLY A 79 6.65 -5.61 22.45
C GLY A 79 6.16 -5.65 23.90
N GLN A 80 6.57 -6.67 24.65
CA GLN A 80 6.17 -6.94 26.03
C GLN A 80 7.09 -6.21 27.01
N GLU A 81 6.54 -5.81 28.16
CA GLU A 81 7.24 -5.00 29.17
C GLU A 81 8.42 -5.73 29.82
N ASP A 82 8.33 -7.07 29.90
CA ASP A 82 9.41 -7.95 30.39
C ASP A 82 10.75 -7.71 29.67
N TYR A 83 10.71 -7.18 28.44
CA TYR A 83 11.86 -6.92 27.58
C TYR A 83 12.24 -5.43 27.51
N ASP A 84 11.60 -4.52 28.27
CA ASP A 84 11.89 -3.08 28.24
C ASP A 84 13.35 -2.75 28.61
N ARG A 85 14.02 -3.61 29.39
CA ARG A 85 15.46 -3.47 29.69
C ARG A 85 16.40 -4.01 28.62
N LEU A 86 15.90 -4.89 27.74
CA LEU A 86 16.68 -5.53 26.69
C LEU A 86 16.48 -4.86 25.32
N ARG A 87 15.28 -4.33 25.05
CA ARG A 87 14.95 -3.62 23.80
C ARG A 87 15.95 -2.50 23.46
N PRO A 88 16.46 -1.72 24.42
CA PRO A 88 17.46 -0.69 24.15
C PRO A 88 18.76 -1.19 23.52
N LEU A 89 19.11 -2.48 23.67
CA LEU A 89 20.28 -3.07 23.03
C LEU A 89 20.14 -3.15 21.50
N SER A 90 18.93 -3.05 20.96
CA SER A 90 18.67 -3.01 19.52
C SER A 90 18.82 -1.61 18.91
N TYR A 91 18.82 -0.53 19.70
CA TYR A 91 18.80 0.85 19.20
C TYR A 91 20.13 1.46 18.68
N PRO A 92 21.34 1.05 19.11
CA PRO A 92 22.58 1.62 18.59
C PRO A 92 22.67 1.56 17.06
N ASP A 93 23.17 2.64 16.45
CA ASP A 93 23.38 2.79 15.00
C ASP A 93 22.11 2.59 14.13
N THR A 94 20.92 2.88 14.66
CA THR A 94 19.66 2.80 13.89
C THR A 94 19.49 3.99 12.95
N ASP A 95 19.18 3.73 11.68
CA ASP A 95 18.92 4.75 10.66
C ASP A 95 17.44 5.16 10.56
N VAL A 96 16.52 4.24 10.88
CA VAL A 96 15.07 4.49 10.82
C VAL A 96 14.31 3.61 11.81
N ILE A 97 13.25 4.17 12.41
CA ILE A 97 12.34 3.46 13.32
C ILE A 97 11.00 3.23 12.61
N LEU A 98 10.53 1.99 12.59
CA LEU A 98 9.11 1.69 12.37
C LEU A 98 8.42 1.57 13.73
N MET A 99 7.48 2.47 14.00
CA MET A 99 6.69 2.48 15.23
C MET A 99 5.30 1.95 14.92
N CYS A 100 4.96 0.78 15.46
CA CYS A 100 3.78 0.02 15.06
C CYS A 100 2.70 0.00 16.14
N PHE A 101 1.47 0.31 15.73
CA PHE A 101 0.26 -0.05 16.46
C PHE A 101 -0.60 -0.99 15.60
N SER A 102 -1.71 -1.49 16.16
CA SER A 102 -2.62 -2.38 15.47
C SER A 102 -4.01 -1.76 15.33
N ILE A 103 -4.60 -1.81 14.13
CA ILE A 103 -5.89 -1.17 13.84
C ILE A 103 -7.05 -1.85 14.61
N ASP A 104 -6.89 -3.12 15.00
CA ASP A 104 -7.80 -3.87 15.88
C ASP A 104 -7.60 -3.59 17.39
N SER A 105 -6.71 -2.68 17.78
CA SER A 105 -6.41 -2.39 19.19
C SER A 105 -6.15 -0.89 19.40
N PRO A 106 -7.18 -0.10 19.75
CA PRO A 106 -7.04 1.32 20.07
C PRO A 106 -6.04 1.60 21.20
N ASP A 107 -6.00 0.76 22.23
CA ASP A 107 -5.00 0.81 23.31
C ASP A 107 -3.57 0.87 22.76
N SER A 108 -3.27 0.08 21.71
CA SER A 108 -1.95 0.07 21.09
C SER A 108 -1.60 1.36 20.33
N LEU A 109 -2.60 2.18 19.96
CA LEU A 109 -2.40 3.55 19.46
C LEU A 109 -2.21 4.54 20.63
N GLU A 110 -2.93 4.38 21.74
CA GLU A 110 -2.76 5.22 22.95
C GLU A 110 -1.37 5.03 23.58
N ASN A 111 -0.81 3.83 23.52
CA ASN A 111 0.56 3.53 23.95
C ASN A 111 1.66 4.20 23.10
N ILE A 112 1.35 4.70 21.89
CA ILE A 112 2.33 5.33 20.99
C ILE A 112 2.94 6.62 21.59
N PRO A 113 2.16 7.62 22.03
CA PRO A 113 2.68 8.81 22.69
C PRO A 113 3.10 8.56 24.16
N GLU A 114 2.54 7.56 24.84
CA GLU A 114 2.78 7.34 26.28
C GLU A 114 4.03 6.48 26.56
N LYS A 115 4.29 5.45 25.75
CA LYS A 115 5.41 4.51 25.93
C LYS A 115 6.44 4.60 24.80
N TRP A 116 6.01 4.36 23.56
CA TRP A 116 6.94 4.15 22.44
C TRP A 116 7.66 5.42 22.01
N THR A 117 6.97 6.57 22.00
CA THR A 117 7.58 7.85 21.63
C THR A 117 8.62 8.33 22.65
N PRO A 118 8.36 8.31 23.98
CA PRO A 118 9.39 8.61 24.98
C PRO A 118 10.59 7.67 24.91
N GLU A 119 10.39 6.35 24.78
CA GLU A 119 11.48 5.38 24.70
C GLU A 119 12.36 5.61 23.46
N VAL A 120 11.75 5.72 22.28
CA VAL A 120 12.49 5.96 21.03
C VAL A 120 13.19 7.31 21.05
N LYS A 121 12.57 8.38 21.55
CA LYS A 121 13.24 9.69 21.63
C LYS A 121 14.36 9.75 22.65
N HIS A 122 14.37 8.88 23.65
CA HIS A 122 15.46 8.75 24.61
C HIS A 122 16.70 8.09 23.99
N PHE A 123 16.53 6.96 23.30
CA PHE A 123 17.66 6.18 22.75
C PHE A 123 18.04 6.56 21.31
N CYS A 124 17.10 7.08 20.53
CA CYS A 124 17.23 7.39 19.10
C CYS A 124 16.82 8.85 18.79
N PRO A 125 17.36 9.89 19.47
CA PRO A 125 16.80 11.24 19.50
C PRO A 125 16.69 11.96 18.14
N ASN A 126 17.52 11.57 17.16
CA ASN A 126 17.57 12.19 15.81
C ASN A 126 17.13 11.22 14.69
N VAL A 127 16.62 10.04 15.03
CA VAL A 127 16.29 8.99 14.04
C VAL A 127 14.86 9.22 13.53
N PRO A 128 14.61 9.21 12.20
CA PRO A 128 13.27 9.36 11.66
C PRO A 128 12.36 8.19 12.07
N ILE A 129 11.15 8.53 12.52
CA ILE A 129 10.10 7.59 12.92
C ILE A 129 9.04 7.55 11.81
N ILE A 130 8.66 6.35 11.36
CA ILE A 130 7.46 6.14 10.53
C ILE A 130 6.42 5.43 11.40
N LEU A 131 5.23 6.02 11.52
CA LEU A 131 4.12 5.40 12.24
C LEU A 131 3.37 4.42 11.32
N VAL A 132 3.16 3.19 11.78
CA VAL A 132 2.58 2.11 10.98
C VAL A 132 1.34 1.53 11.68
N GLY A 133 0.18 1.63 11.04
CA GLY A 133 -1.04 0.94 11.44
C GLY A 133 -1.12 -0.47 10.82
N ASN A 134 -0.87 -1.50 11.62
CA ASN A 134 -0.92 -2.90 11.18
C ASN A 134 -2.34 -3.48 11.21
N LYS A 135 -2.51 -4.67 10.61
CA LYS A 135 -3.76 -5.45 10.57
C LYS A 135 -4.96 -4.67 10.00
N LYS A 136 -4.71 -3.85 8.96
CA LYS A 136 -5.74 -3.05 8.28
C LYS A 136 -6.96 -3.85 7.82
N ASP A 137 -6.78 -5.14 7.51
CA ASP A 137 -7.85 -6.08 7.16
C ASP A 137 -8.93 -6.24 8.25
N LEU A 138 -8.59 -5.98 9.52
CA LEU A 138 -9.52 -6.13 10.64
C LEU A 138 -10.41 -4.90 10.90
N ARG A 139 -10.16 -3.75 10.26
CA ARG A 139 -10.99 -2.53 10.42
C ARG A 139 -12.47 -2.76 10.08
N ASN A 140 -12.71 -3.62 9.10
CA ASN A 140 -14.03 -3.95 8.57
C ASN A 140 -14.45 -5.38 8.92
N ASP A 141 -13.75 -6.05 9.84
CA ASP A 141 -14.11 -7.38 10.29
C ASP A 141 -15.20 -7.32 11.37
N GLU A 142 -16.33 -7.98 11.09
CA GLU A 142 -17.51 -8.00 11.96
C GLU A 142 -17.26 -8.71 13.29
N HIS A 143 -16.30 -9.64 13.37
CA HIS A 143 -15.90 -10.23 14.66
C HIS A 143 -15.15 -9.19 15.50
N THR A 144 -14.07 -8.61 14.96
CA THR A 144 -13.25 -7.58 15.59
C THR A 144 -14.10 -6.40 16.09
N ARG A 145 -15.00 -5.88 15.26
CA ARG A 145 -15.94 -4.80 15.65
C ARG A 145 -16.83 -5.18 16.82
N ARG A 146 -17.36 -6.42 16.86
CA ARG A 146 -18.21 -6.90 17.97
C ARG A 146 -17.43 -7.09 19.26
N GLU A 147 -16.17 -7.54 19.20
CA GLU A 147 -15.33 -7.67 20.39
C GLU A 147 -14.94 -6.30 20.96
N LEU A 148 -14.48 -5.35 20.13
CA LEU A 148 -14.17 -3.98 20.57
C LEU A 148 -15.41 -3.26 21.12
N ALA A 149 -16.58 -3.46 20.54
CA ALA A 149 -17.83 -2.87 21.03
C ALA A 149 -18.19 -3.31 22.47
N LYS A 150 -17.78 -4.50 22.93
CA LYS A 150 -17.96 -4.93 24.33
C LYS A 150 -17.18 -4.04 25.30
N MET A 151 -16.02 -3.54 24.85
CA MET A 151 -15.16 -2.59 25.57
C MET A 151 -15.50 -1.12 25.28
N LYS A 152 -16.58 -0.85 24.53
CA LYS A 152 -16.99 0.49 24.03
C LYS A 152 -15.95 1.15 23.11
N GLN A 153 -15.19 0.34 22.40
CA GLN A 153 -14.19 0.76 21.42
C GLN A 153 -14.63 0.44 19.99
N GLU A 154 -13.95 1.03 19.01
CA GLU A 154 -14.06 0.70 17.59
C GLU A 154 -12.65 0.62 16.94
N PRO A 155 -12.47 -0.06 15.80
CA PRO A 155 -11.17 -0.14 15.13
C PRO A 155 -10.65 1.25 14.72
N VAL A 156 -9.35 1.48 14.88
CA VAL A 156 -8.68 2.76 14.62
C VAL A 156 -8.95 3.25 13.19
N LYS A 157 -9.41 4.48 13.03
CA LYS A 157 -9.69 5.12 11.73
C LYS A 157 -8.42 5.74 11.13
N PRO A 158 -8.35 5.91 9.79
CA PRO A 158 -7.17 6.48 9.14
C PRO A 158 -6.79 7.88 9.61
N GLU A 159 -7.77 8.69 10.01
CA GLU A 159 -7.58 10.04 10.56
C GLU A 159 -6.89 10.01 11.92
N GLU A 160 -7.29 9.13 12.83
CA GLU A 160 -6.68 8.99 14.16
C GLU A 160 -5.19 8.62 14.06
N GLY A 161 -4.83 7.74 13.13
CA GLY A 161 -3.43 7.40 12.86
C GLY A 161 -2.63 8.56 12.23
N ARG A 162 -3.23 9.35 11.34
CA ARG A 162 -2.60 10.57 10.79
C ARG A 162 -2.37 11.63 11.88
N ASP A 163 -3.37 11.86 12.71
CA ASP A 163 -3.31 12.84 13.79
C ASP A 163 -2.29 12.42 14.85
N MET A 164 -2.18 11.11 15.14
CA MET A 164 -1.14 10.58 16.01
C MET A 164 0.27 10.77 15.44
N ALA A 165 0.48 10.50 14.14
CA ALA A 165 1.77 10.72 13.49
C ALA A 165 2.21 12.19 13.57
N ASN A 166 1.28 13.12 13.35
CA ASN A 166 1.50 14.55 13.53
C ASN A 166 1.85 14.89 15.00
N ARG A 167 1.08 14.36 15.97
CA ARG A 167 1.27 14.59 17.42
C ARG A 167 2.65 14.18 17.92
N ILE A 168 3.18 13.05 17.44
CA ILE A 168 4.50 12.55 17.87
C ILE A 168 5.67 13.12 17.07
N GLY A 169 5.40 13.79 15.93
CA GLY A 169 6.42 14.29 15.01
C GLY A 169 7.06 13.18 14.17
N ALA A 170 6.27 12.20 13.73
CA ALA A 170 6.73 11.17 12.80
C ALA A 170 6.95 11.75 11.39
N PHE A 171 7.88 11.15 10.64
CA PHE A 171 8.16 11.47 9.24
C PHE A 171 6.98 11.16 8.32
N GLY A 172 6.15 10.18 8.70
CA GLY A 172 4.93 9.84 7.97
C GLY A 172 4.07 8.79 8.68
N TYR A 173 2.87 8.58 8.15
CA TYR A 173 1.92 7.55 8.56
C TYR A 173 1.63 6.62 7.39
N MET A 174 1.57 5.31 7.64
CA MET A 174 1.14 4.30 6.67
C MET A 174 0.31 3.21 7.33
N GLU A 175 -0.55 2.56 6.54
CA GLU A 175 -1.34 1.41 6.97
C GLU A 175 -1.04 0.21 6.09
N CYS A 176 -1.04 -0.99 6.68
CA CYS A 176 -0.84 -2.21 5.93
C CYS A 176 -1.56 -3.41 6.55
N SER A 177 -1.70 -4.47 5.76
CA SER A 177 -1.94 -5.81 6.29
C SER A 177 -0.86 -6.76 5.79
N ALA A 178 -0.05 -7.28 6.71
CA ALA A 178 0.85 -8.40 6.40
C ALA A 178 0.07 -9.64 5.90
N LYS A 179 -1.18 -9.83 6.36
CA LYS A 179 -1.99 -11.01 6.06
C LYS A 179 -2.57 -10.99 4.64
N THR A 180 -3.04 -9.83 4.17
CA THR A 180 -3.57 -9.68 2.80
C THR A 180 -2.58 -9.05 1.83
N LYS A 181 -1.36 -8.72 2.30
CA LYS A 181 -0.29 -7.99 1.59
C LYS A 181 -0.69 -6.59 1.08
N ASP A 182 -1.81 -6.05 1.55
CA ASP A 182 -2.40 -4.79 1.07
C ASP A 182 -1.48 -3.59 1.26
N GLY A 183 -1.01 -3.01 0.14
CA GLY A 183 -0.08 -1.88 0.11
C GLY A 183 0.67 -1.63 -1.21
N VAL A 184 0.13 -1.97 -2.40
CA VAL A 184 0.63 -1.81 -3.80
C VAL A 184 1.02 -3.12 -4.51
N ARG A 185 1.30 -4.22 -3.80
CA ARG A 185 1.73 -5.50 -4.41
C ARG A 185 0.58 -6.27 -5.06
N GLU A 186 -0.66 -5.96 -4.72
CA GLU A 186 -1.86 -6.71 -5.14
C GLU A 186 -2.09 -6.67 -6.65
N LEU A 187 -1.74 -5.57 -7.34
CA LEU A 187 -1.85 -5.51 -8.80
C LEU A 187 -0.90 -6.50 -9.48
N ASN A 188 0.33 -6.61 -8.97
CA ASN A 188 1.28 -7.63 -9.42
C ASN A 188 0.78 -9.05 -9.12
N GLU A 189 0.09 -9.25 -8.00
CA GLU A 189 -0.52 -10.53 -7.64
C GLU A 189 -1.70 -10.90 -8.56
N LEU A 190 -2.64 -9.98 -8.80
CA LEU A 190 -3.75 -10.18 -9.73
C LEU A 190 -3.24 -10.51 -11.14
N GLN A 191 -2.24 -9.76 -11.63
CA GLN A 191 -1.57 -10.04 -12.91
C GLN A 191 -0.93 -11.45 -12.90
N ARG A 192 -0.24 -11.83 -11.82
CA ARG A 192 0.43 -13.15 -11.72
C ARG A 192 -0.59 -14.30 -11.70
N ARG A 193 -1.70 -14.14 -10.97
CA ARG A 193 -2.71 -15.18 -10.71
C ARG A 193 -3.72 -15.34 -11.85
N TYR A 194 -4.16 -14.24 -12.46
CA TYR A 194 -5.19 -14.24 -13.49
C TYR A 194 -4.65 -13.91 -14.89
N GLY A 195 -3.40 -13.46 -15.02
CA GLY A 195 -2.70 -13.23 -16.29
C GLY A 195 -2.79 -14.41 -17.26
N PRO A 196 -2.40 -15.63 -16.84
CA PRO A 196 -2.53 -16.84 -17.66
C PRO A 196 -3.97 -17.20 -18.06
N ARG A 197 -4.97 -16.63 -17.37
CA ARG A 197 -6.41 -16.82 -17.62
C ARG A 197 -7.03 -15.71 -18.47
N GLY A 198 -6.23 -14.72 -18.90
CA GLY A 198 -6.67 -13.62 -19.75
C GLY A 198 -6.89 -12.27 -19.06
N LEU A 199 -6.64 -12.13 -17.75
CA LEU A 199 -6.52 -10.79 -17.15
C LEU A 199 -5.25 -10.11 -17.67
N GLN A 200 -5.24 -8.79 -17.74
CA GLN A 200 -3.99 -8.05 -17.63
C GLN A 200 -4.24 -6.68 -17.05
N VAL A 201 -3.31 -6.24 -16.21
CA VAL A 201 -3.25 -4.94 -15.57
C VAL A 201 -2.55 -3.95 -16.51
N LEU A 202 -3.02 -2.70 -16.50
CA LEU A 202 -2.32 -1.55 -17.06
C LEU A 202 -2.10 -0.54 -15.92
N GLY A 203 -1.02 0.23 -16.04
CA GLY A 203 -0.84 1.46 -15.28
C GLY A 203 -0.88 2.66 -16.22
N PHE A 204 -1.64 3.68 -15.84
CA PHE A 204 -1.63 4.98 -16.52
C PHE A 204 -1.16 6.01 -15.49
N PRO A 205 0.12 6.41 -15.53
CA PRO A 205 0.65 7.45 -14.66
C PRO A 205 -0.13 8.76 -14.88
N CYS A 206 -0.43 9.47 -13.80
CA CYS A 206 -1.16 10.74 -13.88
C CYS A 206 -0.68 11.69 -12.78
N ASN A 207 -0.41 12.95 -13.15
CA ASN A 207 0.05 13.98 -12.21
C ASN A 207 -1.04 14.97 -11.78
N GLN A 208 -2.30 14.76 -12.18
CA GLN A 208 -3.42 15.65 -11.85
C GLN A 208 -3.82 15.60 -10.36
N PHE A 209 -3.31 14.64 -9.60
CA PHE A 209 -3.66 14.41 -8.19
C PHE A 209 -2.53 14.89 -7.29
N GLY A 210 -2.62 16.14 -6.82
CA GLY A 210 -1.69 16.73 -5.84
C GLY A 210 -0.21 16.70 -6.26
N HIS A 211 0.08 16.70 -7.57
CA HIS A 211 1.43 16.53 -8.13
C HIS A 211 2.19 15.30 -7.57
N GLN A 212 1.50 14.18 -7.36
CA GLN A 212 2.06 12.95 -6.78
C GLN A 212 2.85 12.06 -7.78
N GLU A 213 2.98 12.46 -9.05
CA GLU A 213 3.66 11.72 -10.11
C GLU A 213 4.53 12.67 -10.94
N ASN A 214 5.59 13.22 -10.34
CA ASN A 214 6.41 14.25 -10.99
C ASN A 214 7.44 13.71 -11.99
N ALA A 215 7.75 12.42 -11.97
CA ALA A 215 8.68 11.75 -12.88
C ALA A 215 8.27 11.84 -14.36
N THR A 216 9.21 11.91 -15.30
CA THR A 216 8.93 11.77 -16.75
C THR A 216 8.56 10.33 -17.12
N ASN A 217 8.15 10.08 -18.37
CA ASN A 217 7.82 8.72 -18.84
C ASN A 217 8.99 7.75 -18.70
N GLU A 218 10.20 8.23 -18.97
CA GLU A 218 11.47 7.51 -18.88
C GLU A 218 11.85 7.22 -17.43
N GLU A 219 11.50 8.13 -16.52
CA GLU A 219 11.77 8.03 -15.09
C GLU A 219 10.72 7.22 -14.32
N ILE A 220 9.49 7.09 -14.81
CA ILE A 220 8.38 6.46 -14.07
C ILE A 220 8.70 5.03 -13.64
N LEU A 221 9.31 4.20 -14.49
CA LEU A 221 9.68 2.83 -14.09
C LEU A 221 10.77 2.81 -13.02
N LEU A 222 11.77 3.69 -13.12
CA LEU A 222 12.82 3.86 -12.11
C LEU A 222 12.24 4.43 -10.79
N SER A 223 11.25 5.32 -10.90
CA SER A 223 10.48 5.85 -9.77
C SER A 223 9.69 4.74 -9.06
N LEU A 224 9.05 3.84 -9.80
CA LEU A 224 8.34 2.69 -9.23
C LEU A 224 9.30 1.67 -8.60
N GLU A 225 10.40 1.36 -9.29
CA GLU A 225 11.42 0.40 -8.85
C GLU A 225 12.20 0.86 -7.63
N HIS A 226 12.51 2.16 -7.54
CA HIS A 226 13.44 2.69 -6.55
C HIS A 226 12.90 3.80 -5.64
N VAL A 227 11.90 4.60 -6.04
CA VAL A 227 11.53 5.81 -5.28
C VAL A 227 10.23 5.59 -4.51
N ARG A 228 9.13 5.29 -5.22
CA ARG A 228 7.80 4.98 -4.66
C ARG A 228 7.10 3.99 -5.59
N PRO A 229 6.73 2.76 -5.16
CA PRO A 229 6.91 2.23 -3.80
C PRO A 229 8.36 1.82 -3.51
N GLY A 230 9.26 1.83 -4.50
CA GLY A 230 10.65 1.45 -4.34
C GLY A 230 10.81 -0.05 -4.05
N ASN A 231 11.90 -0.42 -3.40
CA ASN A 231 12.15 -1.79 -2.94
C ASN A 231 12.18 -2.84 -4.07
N GLY A 232 12.70 -2.46 -5.25
CA GLY A 232 12.76 -3.32 -6.42
C GLY A 232 11.39 -3.64 -7.03
N TYR A 233 10.34 -2.89 -6.68
CA TYR A 233 8.99 -3.10 -7.22
C TYR A 233 8.96 -2.85 -8.72
N LYS A 234 8.92 -3.93 -9.48
CA LYS A 234 8.68 -3.92 -10.92
C LYS A 234 7.21 -4.24 -11.17
N PRO A 235 6.43 -3.36 -11.81
CA PRO A 235 5.16 -3.75 -12.40
C PRO A 235 5.41 -4.97 -13.30
N ASN A 236 4.78 -6.10 -13.02
CA ASN A 236 4.81 -7.27 -13.93
C ASN A 236 3.76 -7.15 -15.05
N PHE A 237 3.34 -5.91 -15.29
CA PHE A 237 2.22 -5.50 -16.11
C PHE A 237 2.58 -4.20 -16.86
N ILE A 238 1.81 -3.88 -17.90
CA ILE A 238 2.15 -2.81 -18.84
C ILE A 238 1.92 -1.44 -18.19
N MET A 239 2.95 -0.59 -18.22
CA MET A 239 2.84 0.83 -17.87
C MET A 239 2.76 1.64 -19.16
N PHE A 240 1.76 2.52 -19.25
CA PHE A 240 1.62 3.50 -20.32
C PHE A 240 2.40 4.78 -20.01
N GLU A 241 2.56 5.61 -21.04
CA GLU A 241 2.94 7.02 -20.88
C GLU A 241 1.96 7.76 -19.96
N LYS A 242 2.48 8.77 -19.25
CA LYS A 242 1.68 9.66 -18.41
C LYS A 242 0.62 10.37 -19.24
N CYS A 243 -0.62 10.38 -18.75
CA CYS A 243 -1.73 11.08 -19.39
C CYS A 243 -2.56 11.90 -18.40
N GLU A 244 -3.32 12.86 -18.93
CA GLU A 244 -4.44 13.47 -18.22
C GLU A 244 -5.64 12.51 -18.23
N VAL A 245 -6.36 12.43 -17.11
CA VAL A 245 -7.56 11.57 -16.96
C VAL A 245 -8.83 12.40 -16.69
N ASN A 246 -8.67 13.67 -16.34
CA ASN A 246 -9.71 14.65 -16.10
C ASN A 246 -9.48 15.94 -16.92
N GLY A 247 -10.52 16.78 -17.05
CA GLY A 247 -10.47 18.03 -17.80
C GLY A 247 -10.46 17.88 -19.33
N LYS A 248 -10.26 19.01 -20.01
CA LYS A 248 -10.37 19.13 -21.48
C LYS A 248 -9.42 18.23 -22.26
N ASN A 249 -8.24 17.94 -21.71
CA ASN A 249 -7.20 17.13 -22.36
C ASN A 249 -7.22 15.66 -21.88
N ALA A 250 -8.26 15.23 -21.15
CA ALA A 250 -8.39 13.85 -20.69
C ALA A 250 -8.25 12.87 -21.87
N HIS A 251 -7.36 11.89 -21.71
CA HIS A 251 -7.12 10.88 -22.74
C HIS A 251 -8.43 10.14 -23.07
N PRO A 252 -8.77 9.90 -24.36
CA PRO A 252 -10.11 9.45 -24.78
C PRO A 252 -10.64 8.21 -24.06
N LEU A 253 -9.75 7.28 -23.68
CA LEU A 253 -10.09 6.11 -22.86
C LEU A 253 -10.74 6.51 -21.52
N PHE A 254 -10.22 7.52 -20.82
CA PHE A 254 -10.76 7.97 -19.55
C PHE A 254 -12.05 8.76 -19.71
N THR A 255 -12.22 9.50 -20.80
CA THR A 255 -13.51 10.11 -21.15
C THR A 255 -14.58 9.03 -21.31
N PHE A 256 -14.32 8.03 -22.18
CA PHE A 256 -15.22 6.89 -22.38
C PHE A 256 -15.53 6.11 -21.09
N LEU A 257 -14.51 5.79 -20.28
CA LEU A 257 -14.69 5.04 -19.04
C LEU A 257 -15.47 5.83 -17.97
N LYS A 258 -15.30 7.15 -17.89
CA LYS A 258 -16.07 8.02 -16.99
C LYS A 258 -17.49 8.32 -17.51
N GLU A 259 -17.75 8.20 -18.80
CA GLU A 259 -19.10 8.27 -19.36
C GLU A 259 -19.87 6.96 -19.12
N ALA A 260 -19.24 5.82 -19.39
CA ALA A 260 -19.84 4.50 -19.18
C ALA A 260 -20.02 4.14 -17.69
N LEU A 261 -19.08 4.56 -16.82
CA LEU A 261 -19.07 4.29 -15.39
C LEU A 261 -18.83 5.59 -14.60
N PRO A 262 -19.86 6.44 -14.45
CA PRO A 262 -19.69 7.80 -13.94
C PRO A 262 -19.29 7.89 -12.48
N PHE A 263 -19.58 6.88 -11.67
CA PHE A 263 -19.25 6.86 -10.24
C PHE A 263 -18.65 5.51 -9.83
N PRO A 264 -17.72 5.47 -8.86
CA PRO A 264 -17.35 4.23 -8.20
C PRO A 264 -18.57 3.52 -7.60
N HIS A 265 -18.64 2.20 -7.71
CA HIS A 265 -19.78 1.44 -7.19
C HIS A 265 -19.82 1.41 -5.64
N ASP A 266 -18.65 1.55 -5.02
CA ASP A 266 -18.40 1.48 -3.58
C ASP A 266 -18.37 2.86 -2.90
N ASP A 267 -18.17 3.93 -3.67
CA ASP A 267 -18.31 5.32 -3.23
C ASP A 267 -18.96 6.15 -4.35
N PRO A 268 -20.29 6.10 -4.51
CA PRO A 268 -21.00 6.87 -5.54
C PRO A 268 -20.92 8.39 -5.33
N SER A 269 -20.53 8.81 -4.14
CA SER A 269 -20.35 10.21 -3.72
C SER A 269 -18.93 10.74 -3.92
N SER A 270 -17.99 9.91 -4.38
CA SER A 270 -16.57 10.27 -4.47
C SER A 270 -16.35 11.47 -5.39
N LEU A 271 -16.03 12.62 -4.78
CA LEU A 271 -15.66 13.86 -5.44
C LEU A 271 -14.39 14.38 -4.79
N MET A 272 -13.53 15.06 -5.56
CA MET A 272 -12.37 15.73 -4.97
C MET A 272 -12.87 16.91 -4.10
N THR A 273 -12.76 16.78 -2.79
CA THR A 273 -13.38 17.70 -1.81
C THR A 273 -12.59 18.98 -1.55
N ASN A 274 -11.30 19.02 -1.91
CA ASN A 274 -10.47 20.21 -1.77
C ASN A 274 -10.21 20.88 -3.14
N PRO A 275 -10.81 22.05 -3.43
CA PRO A 275 -10.59 22.78 -4.69
C PRO A 275 -9.13 23.14 -4.98
N GLN A 276 -8.27 23.25 -3.96
CA GLN A 276 -6.85 23.59 -4.14
C GLN A 276 -6.05 22.52 -4.87
N TYR A 277 -6.56 21.27 -4.95
CA TYR A 277 -5.91 20.18 -5.68
C TYR A 277 -6.52 19.93 -7.07
N ILE A 278 -7.57 20.67 -7.45
CA ILE A 278 -8.21 20.56 -8.77
C ILE A 278 -7.47 21.47 -9.75
N ILE A 279 -6.52 20.89 -10.51
CA ILE A 279 -5.67 21.61 -11.45
C ILE A 279 -6.13 21.51 -12.93
N TRP A 280 -7.34 21.01 -13.17
CA TRP A 280 -7.88 20.78 -14.52
C TRP A 280 -9.21 21.52 -14.74
N SER A 281 -9.59 21.69 -16.00
CA SER A 281 -10.85 22.33 -16.41
C SER A 281 -11.34 21.76 -17.75
N PRO A 282 -12.66 21.57 -17.98
CA PRO A 282 -13.74 21.73 -16.99
C PRO A 282 -13.68 20.66 -15.90
N VAL A 283 -14.31 20.93 -14.76
CA VAL A 283 -14.49 19.97 -13.67
C VAL A 283 -15.86 19.31 -13.85
N CYS A 284 -15.91 17.98 -13.81
CA CYS A 284 -17.11 17.19 -14.07
C CYS A 284 -17.44 16.28 -12.89
N ARG A 285 -18.74 16.02 -12.64
CA ARG A 285 -19.19 15.18 -11.51
C ARG A 285 -18.71 13.73 -11.58
N ASN A 286 -18.34 13.25 -12.76
CA ASN A 286 -17.83 11.90 -13.00
C ASN A 286 -16.29 11.84 -13.04
N ASP A 287 -15.58 12.94 -12.77
CA ASP A 287 -14.12 12.97 -12.72
C ASP A 287 -13.55 11.92 -11.77
N ILE A 288 -12.31 11.48 -12.03
CA ILE A 288 -11.57 10.61 -11.12
C ILE A 288 -11.22 11.44 -9.89
N SER A 289 -11.64 10.99 -8.71
CA SER A 289 -11.52 11.78 -7.47
C SER A 289 -10.09 11.77 -6.92
N TRP A 290 -9.36 10.66 -7.10
CA TRP A 290 -7.96 10.54 -6.70
C TRP A 290 -7.21 9.40 -7.42
N ASN A 291 -5.91 9.33 -7.15
CA ASN A 291 -5.06 8.16 -7.43
C ASN A 291 -5.66 6.86 -6.85
N PHE A 292 -5.35 5.71 -7.46
CA PHE A 292 -5.79 4.36 -7.07
C PHE A 292 -7.28 4.00 -7.17
N GLU A 293 -8.16 4.86 -7.70
CA GLU A 293 -9.40 4.35 -8.28
C GLU A 293 -9.08 3.26 -9.32
N LYS A 294 -10.02 2.33 -9.60
CA LYS A 294 -9.83 1.26 -10.60
C LYS A 294 -11.03 1.17 -11.57
N PHE A 295 -10.79 0.72 -12.80
CA PHE A 295 -11.83 0.31 -13.75
C PHE A 295 -11.57 -1.15 -14.11
N LEU A 296 -12.62 -1.98 -14.07
CA LEU A 296 -12.61 -3.33 -14.62
C LEU A 296 -13.47 -3.35 -15.88
N ILE A 297 -12.91 -3.92 -16.94
CA ILE A 297 -13.51 -4.00 -18.27
C ILE A 297 -13.73 -5.47 -18.59
N GLY A 298 -14.87 -5.79 -19.21
CA GLY A 298 -15.20 -7.13 -19.67
C GLY A 298 -14.28 -7.63 -20.79
N PRO A 299 -14.28 -8.95 -21.04
CA PRO A 299 -13.51 -9.56 -22.14
C PRO A 299 -14.02 -9.14 -23.53
N ASP A 300 -15.25 -8.64 -23.59
CA ASP A 300 -15.93 -8.01 -24.73
C ASP A 300 -15.53 -6.53 -24.93
N GLY A 301 -14.67 -5.98 -24.07
CA GLY A 301 -14.30 -4.57 -24.07
C GLY A 301 -15.33 -3.64 -23.42
N VAL A 302 -16.43 -4.16 -22.89
CA VAL A 302 -17.49 -3.37 -22.25
C VAL A 302 -17.07 -3.02 -20.82
N PRO A 303 -17.08 -1.73 -20.40
CA PRO A 303 -16.77 -1.36 -19.01
C PRO A 303 -17.73 -2.03 -18.02
N PHE A 304 -17.19 -2.81 -17.08
CA PHE A 304 -17.98 -3.62 -16.16
C PHE A 304 -18.24 -2.92 -14.83
N LYS A 305 -17.19 -2.37 -14.18
CA LYS A 305 -17.33 -1.73 -12.87
C LYS A 305 -16.19 -0.73 -12.59
N ARG A 306 -16.51 0.37 -11.90
CA ARG A 306 -15.56 1.35 -11.35
C ARG A 306 -15.46 1.16 -9.84
N TYR A 307 -14.26 1.32 -9.32
CA TYR A 307 -13.93 1.16 -7.91
C TYR A 307 -13.21 2.41 -7.39
N SER A 308 -13.48 2.81 -6.16
CA SER A 308 -12.86 4.00 -5.58
C SER A 308 -11.39 3.75 -5.23
N GLN A 309 -10.69 4.81 -4.82
CA GLN A 309 -9.35 4.67 -4.21
C GLN A 309 -9.37 3.85 -2.90
N HIS A 310 -10.52 3.79 -2.22
CA HIS A 310 -10.70 3.08 -0.96
C HIS A 310 -11.05 1.59 -1.16
N PHE A 311 -11.41 1.19 -2.38
CA PHE A 311 -11.69 -0.22 -2.67
C PHE A 311 -10.40 -1.04 -2.71
N GLU A 312 -10.34 -2.03 -1.82
CA GLU A 312 -9.25 -3.01 -1.71
C GLU A 312 -9.04 -3.74 -3.04
N THR A 313 -7.85 -3.60 -3.60
CA THR A 313 -7.48 -4.16 -4.92
C THR A 313 -7.80 -5.65 -5.03
N ILE A 314 -7.50 -6.42 -3.98
CA ILE A 314 -7.70 -7.88 -3.95
C ILE A 314 -9.18 -8.28 -4.05
N LYS A 315 -10.13 -7.45 -3.57
CA LYS A 315 -11.57 -7.77 -3.64
C LYS A 315 -12.12 -7.77 -5.07
N ILE A 316 -11.42 -7.15 -6.02
CA ILE A 316 -11.75 -7.19 -7.46
C ILE A 316 -11.62 -8.62 -8.02
N GLN A 317 -10.88 -9.52 -7.35
CA GLN A 317 -10.73 -10.92 -7.78
C GLN A 317 -12.06 -11.64 -8.05
N HIS A 318 -13.11 -11.32 -7.28
CA HIS A 318 -14.44 -11.94 -7.45
C HIS A 318 -15.08 -11.53 -8.78
N ASP A 319 -15.06 -10.24 -9.10
CA ASP A 319 -15.57 -9.71 -10.36
C ASP A 319 -14.73 -10.19 -11.56
N ILE A 320 -13.40 -10.30 -11.39
CA ILE A 320 -12.50 -10.90 -12.39
C ILE A 320 -12.89 -12.35 -12.66
N GLU A 321 -13.12 -13.16 -11.62
CA GLU A 321 -13.52 -14.56 -11.78
C GLU A 321 -14.87 -14.72 -12.48
N LEU A 322 -15.86 -13.87 -12.16
CA LEU A 322 -17.15 -13.83 -12.85
C LEU A 322 -17.00 -13.51 -14.34
N LEU A 323 -16.16 -12.55 -14.70
CA LEU A 323 -15.90 -12.18 -16.10
C LEU A 323 -15.14 -13.28 -16.85
N LEU A 324 -14.12 -13.88 -16.24
CA LEU A 324 -13.35 -14.96 -16.85
C LEU A 324 -14.17 -16.26 -17.02
N GLN A 325 -15.14 -16.52 -16.14
CA GLN A 325 -16.09 -17.64 -16.33
C GLN A 325 -17.01 -17.44 -17.54
N LYS A 326 -17.37 -16.20 -17.89
CA LYS A 326 -18.14 -15.92 -19.11
C LYS A 326 -17.33 -16.25 -20.37
N VAL A 327 -16.03 -15.91 -20.40
CA VAL A 327 -15.13 -16.29 -21.51
C VAL A 327 -15.10 -17.80 -21.69
N ALA A 328 -14.93 -18.55 -20.60
CA ALA A 328 -14.84 -20.02 -20.66
C ALA A 328 -16.10 -20.70 -21.20
N LYS A 329 -17.28 -20.08 -21.03
CA LYS A 329 -18.55 -20.60 -21.61
C LYS A 329 -18.66 -20.29 -23.10
N ASN A 330 -18.32 -19.06 -23.51
CA ASN A 330 -18.41 -18.59 -24.90
C ASN A 330 -17.33 -19.19 -25.85
N VAL A 331 -16.54 -20.16 -25.39
CA VAL A 331 -15.52 -20.90 -26.18
C VAL A 331 -15.90 -22.38 -26.34
N VAL A 332 -16.99 -22.82 -25.69
CA VAL A 332 -17.49 -24.20 -25.70
C VAL A 332 -18.82 -24.34 -26.47
N GLU A 333 -19.42 -23.20 -26.84
CA GLU A 333 -20.47 -23.05 -27.86
C GLU A 333 -19.87 -22.57 -29.19
#